data_AF-A0A0R1YCP3-F1
#
_entry.id   AF-A0A0R1YCP3-F1
#
_cell.length_a   1.000
_cell.length_b   1.000
_cell.length_c   1.000
_cell.angle_alpha   90.00
_cell.angle_beta   90.00
_cell.angle_gamma   90.00
#
_symmetry.space_group_name_H-M   'P 1'
#
loop_
_entity.id
_entity.type
_entity.pdbx_description
1 polymer ?
#
loop_
_entity_poly.entity_id
_entity_poly.type
_entity_poly.pdbx_seq_one_letter_code
_entity_poly.pdbx_strand_id
1 'polypeptide(L)'
;MCGAFLSGRLKTKIKTISFTWILSSIPLFLMLIFISNWIIFSFLILIFGFLTSLQNILSESMIQITSNDEYLGHVLTTIRTGTSIGGPISSIIGGLLDYSGYEILILICALFVICGGINMLFSK
;
A
#
# COMPACT_ATOMS: atom_id res chain seq x y z
N MET A 1 -0.40 10.81 10.36
CA MET A 1 0.27 11.08 11.65
C MET A 1 0.35 9.86 12.57
N CYS A 2 -0.74 9.12 12.85
CA CYS A 2 -0.65 7.93 13.71
C CYS A 2 0.22 6.79 13.15
N GLY A 3 0.20 6.56 11.83
CA GLY A 3 1.06 5.56 11.19
C GLY A 3 2.55 5.85 11.38
N ALA A 4 2.96 7.12 11.26
CA ALA A 4 4.35 7.53 11.47
C ALA A 4 4.85 7.31 12.91
N PHE A 5 3.95 7.44 13.89
CA PHE A 5 4.29 7.19 15.29
C PHE A 5 4.49 5.70 15.59
N LEU A 6 3.67 4.83 14.99
CA LEU A 6 3.80 3.38 15.16
C LEU A 6 4.96 2.79 14.34
N SER A 7 5.19 3.27 13.12
CA SER A 7 6.30 2.79 12.28
C SER A 7 7.66 3.07 12.91
N GLY A 8 7.82 4.20 13.61
CA GLY A 8 9.05 4.52 14.35
C GLY A 8 9.41 3.54 15.48
N ARG A 9 8.45 2.72 15.93
CA ARG A 9 8.68 1.65 16.93
C ARG A 9 8.88 0.26 16.31
N LEU A 10 8.63 0.10 15.02
CA LEU A 10 8.76 -1.18 14.32
C LEU A 10 10.16 -1.32 13.74
N LYS A 11 10.77 -2.50 13.91
CA LYS A 11 12.06 -2.80 13.26
C LYS A 11 11.85 -2.88 11.75
N THR A 12 12.55 -2.02 11.02
CA THR A 12 12.66 -2.00 9.56
C THR A 12 13.39 -3.24 9.07
N LYS A 13 12.62 -4.30 8.79
CA LYS A 13 13.06 -5.51 8.10
C LYS A 13 12.14 -5.75 6.92
N ILE A 14 12.67 -6.30 5.83
CA ILE A 14 11.90 -6.67 4.63
C ILE A 14 10.70 -7.57 5.01
N LYS A 15 10.90 -8.51 5.94
CA LYS A 15 9.81 -9.36 6.46
C LYS A 15 8.70 -8.57 7.16
N THR A 16 9.02 -7.53 7.94
CA THR A 16 8.03 -6.67 8.61
C THR A 16 7.22 -5.87 7.58
N ILE A 17 7.89 -5.35 6.55
CA ILE A 17 7.24 -4.62 5.44
C ILE A 17 6.30 -5.56 4.69
N SER A 18 6.79 -6.73 4.29
CA SER A 18 6.02 -7.75 3.56
C SER A 18 4.78 -8.20 4.36
N PHE A 19 4.94 -8.41 5.67
CA PHE A 19 3.81 -8.75 6.53
C PHE A 19 2.77 -7.61 6.61
N THR A 20 3.22 -6.36 6.67
CA THR A 20 2.33 -5.19 6.68
C THR A 20 1.57 -5.03 5.34
N TRP A 21 2.23 -5.35 4.22
CA TRP A 21 1.59 -5.44 2.89
C TRP A 21 0.51 -6.53 2.84
N ILE A 22 0.81 -7.74 3.31
CA ILE A 22 -0.18 -8.82 3.30
C ILE A 22 -1.34 -8.48 4.26
N LEU A 23 -1.05 -7.87 5.41
CA LEU A 23 -2.07 -7.46 6.37
C LEU A 23 -3.02 -6.40 5.78
N SER A 24 -2.55 -5.54 4.87
CA SER A 24 -3.40 -4.54 4.21
C SER A 24 -4.35 -5.13 3.16
N SER A 25 -4.19 -6.39 2.75
CA SER A 25 -5.18 -7.07 1.90
C SER A 25 -6.44 -7.49 2.66
N ILE A 26 -6.35 -7.69 3.98
CA ILE A 26 -7.49 -8.10 4.83
C ILE A 26 -8.64 -7.09 4.77
N PRO A 27 -8.43 -5.78 5.01
CA PRO A 27 -9.52 -4.82 4.90
C PRO A 27 -10.09 -4.74 3.49
N LEU A 28 -9.30 -4.97 2.43
CA LEU A 28 -9.79 -4.99 1.05
C LEU A 28 -10.73 -6.17 0.79
N PHE A 29 -10.41 -7.37 1.26
CA PHE A 29 -11.33 -8.51 1.15
C PHE A 29 -12.60 -8.32 2.00
N LEU A 30 -12.47 -7.72 3.18
CA LEU A 30 -13.63 -7.39 4.02
C LEU A 30 -14.53 -6.34 3.34
N MET A 31 -13.96 -5.40 2.58
CA MET A 31 -14.75 -4.42 1.81
C MET A 31 -15.66 -5.10 0.78
N LEU A 32 -15.20 -6.18 0.13
CA LEU A 32 -16.03 -6.95 -0.81
C LEU A 32 -17.24 -7.59 -0.10
N ILE A 33 -17.07 -8.08 1.12
CA ILE A 33 -18.15 -8.72 1.89
C ILE A 33 -19.15 -7.68 2.43
N PHE A 34 -18.66 -6.53 2.89
CA PHE A 34 -19.46 -5.50 3.55
C PHE A 34 -19.82 -4.31 2.67
N ILE A 35 -19.87 -4.51 1.35
CA ILE A 35 -20.01 -3.40 0.40
C ILE A 35 -21.33 -2.63 0.53
N SER A 36 -22.39 -3.32 0.97
CA SER A 36 -23.71 -2.73 1.22
C SER A 36 -23.74 -1.89 2.51
N ASN A 37 -22.88 -2.17 3.49
CA ASN A 37 -22.86 -1.45 4.76
C ASN A 37 -21.83 -0.30 4.74
N TRP A 38 -22.30 0.90 4.45
CA TRP A 38 -21.46 2.08 4.24
C TRP A 38 -20.61 2.47 5.46
N ILE A 39 -21.09 2.18 6.68
CA ILE A 39 -20.36 2.48 7.92
C ILE A 39 -19.16 1.55 8.05
N ILE A 40 -19.38 0.24 7.88
CA ILE A 40 -18.31 -0.76 7.94
C ILE A 40 -17.32 -0.53 6.79
N PHE A 41 -17.83 -0.25 5.60
CA PHE A 41 -17.01 0.05 4.42
C PHE A 41 -16.08 1.25 4.66
N SER A 42 -16.62 2.35 5.19
CA SER A 42 -15.84 3.55 5.52
C SER A 42 -14.79 3.29 6.61
N PHE A 43 -15.13 2.49 7.61
CA PHE A 43 -14.19 2.07 8.65
C PHE A 43 -13.05 1.20 8.10
N LEU A 44 -13.36 0.28 7.18
CA LEU A 44 -12.35 -0.53 6.49
C LEU A 44 -11.44 0.33 5.62
N ILE A 45 -11.95 1.39 4.97
CA ILE A 45 -11.12 2.34 4.20
C ILE A 45 -10.13 3.04 5.12
N LEU A 46 -10.58 3.45 6.31
CA LEU A 46 -9.71 4.06 7.31
C LEU A 46 -8.60 3.10 7.74
N ILE A 47 -8.92 1.84 8.04
CA ILE A 47 -7.93 0.81 8.39
C ILE A 47 -6.93 0.60 7.25
N PHE A 48 -7.42 0.49 6.01
CA PHE A 48 -6.56 0.33 4.84
C PHE A 48 -5.63 1.54 4.65
N GLY A 49 -6.15 2.77 4.77
CA GLY A 49 -5.36 4.00 4.73
C GLY A 49 -4.31 4.08 5.83
N PHE A 50 -4.62 3.58 7.03
CA PHE A 50 -3.66 3.51 8.11
C PHE A 50 -2.53 2.50 7.82
N LEU A 51 -2.86 1.29 7.38
CA LEU A 51 -1.88 0.24 7.07
C LEU A 51 -0.97 0.62 5.90
N THR A 52 -1.53 1.21 4.84
CA THR A 52 -0.74 1.71 3.70
C THR A 52 0.22 2.82 4.10
N SER A 53 -0.16 3.70 5.05
CA SER A 53 0.76 4.70 5.58
C SER A 53 1.94 4.08 6.34
N LEU A 54 1.71 3.02 7.13
CA LEU A 54 2.77 2.28 7.82
C LEU A 54 3.73 1.64 6.82
N GLN A 55 3.17 1.00 5.79
CA GLN A 55 3.91 0.37 4.71
C GLN A 55 4.82 1.37 3.98
N ASN A 56 4.31 2.56 3.62
CA ASN A 56 5.10 3.57 2.92
C ASN A 56 6.29 4.03 3.77
N ILE A 57 6.07 4.28 5.06
CA ILE A 57 7.13 4.75 5.94
C ILE A 57 8.20 3.67 6.14
N LEU A 58 7.79 2.42 6.42
CA LEU A 58 8.75 1.33 6.58
C LEU A 58 9.54 1.06 5.30
N SER A 59 8.90 1.19 4.13
CA SER A 59 9.56 1.01 2.83
C SER A 59 10.58 2.13 2.57
N GLU A 60 10.19 3.39 2.76
CA GLU A 60 11.10 4.54 2.60
C GLU A 60 12.28 4.46 3.58
N SER A 61 12.04 4.10 4.85
CA SER A 61 13.12 3.88 5.81
C SER A 61 14.05 2.72 5.43
N MET A 62 13.53 1.63 4.86
CA MET A 62 14.38 0.54 4.37
C MET A 62 15.27 0.97 3.20
N ILE A 63 14.73 1.77 2.28
CA ILE A 63 15.49 2.35 1.16
C ILE A 63 16.61 3.24 1.69
N GLN A 64 16.31 4.09 2.68
CA GLN A 64 17.30 4.96 3.32
C GLN A 64 18.42 4.18 4.02
N ILE A 65 18.11 3.07 4.69
CA ILE A 65 19.10 2.24 5.39
C ILE A 65 19.99 1.44 4.41
N THR A 66 19.46 1.10 3.23
CA THR A 66 20.14 0.18 2.28
C THR A 66 20.88 0.91 1.17
N SER A 67 20.48 2.13 0.82
CA SER A 67 21.07 2.91 -0.26
C SER A 67 22.27 3.71 0.22
N ASN A 68 23.28 3.87 -0.65
CA ASN A 68 24.41 4.76 -0.36
C ASN A 68 23.93 6.22 -0.39
N ASP A 69 24.39 7.03 0.57
CA ASP A 69 24.03 8.45 0.74
C ASP A 69 24.24 9.26 -0.56
N GLU A 70 25.26 8.91 -1.35
CA GLU A 70 25.57 9.56 -2.62
C GLU A 70 24.44 9.45 -3.67
N TYR A 71 23.71 8.33 -3.67
CA TYR A 71 22.62 8.07 -4.63
C TYR A 71 21.23 8.15 -4.01
N LEU A 72 21.12 8.28 -2.69
CA LEU A 72 19.85 8.25 -1.97
C LEU A 72 18.86 9.28 -2.50
N GLY A 73 19.33 10.50 -2.77
CA GLY A 73 18.50 11.58 -3.33
C GLY A 73 17.90 11.21 -4.69
N HIS A 74 18.67 10.56 -5.55
CA HIS A 74 18.19 10.09 -6.86
C HIS A 74 17.18 8.95 -6.71
N VAL A 75 17.47 7.96 -5.86
CA VAL A 75 16.56 6.83 -5.61
C VAL A 75 15.21 7.31 -5.08
N LEU A 76 15.20 8.19 -4.07
CA LEU A 76 13.96 8.74 -3.52
C LEU A 76 13.19 9.57 -4.55
N THR A 77 13.90 10.33 -5.39
CA THR A 77 13.26 11.11 -6.46
C THR A 77 12.59 10.18 -7.48
N THR A 78 13.28 9.13 -7.95
CA THR A 78 12.72 8.15 -8.88
C THR A 78 11.48 7.46 -8.32
N ILE A 79 11.50 7.07 -7.04
CA ILE A 79 10.34 6.45 -6.38
C ILE A 79 9.18 7.43 -6.30
N ARG A 80 9.43 8.68 -5.88
CA ARG A 80 8.40 9.72 -5.83
C ARG A 80 7.79 10.01 -7.19
N THR A 81 8.62 10.13 -8.23
CA THR A 81 8.16 10.27 -9.62
C THR A 81 7.26 9.10 -10.03
N GLY A 82 7.66 7.87 -9.70
CA GLY A 82 6.83 6.67 -9.94
C GLY A 82 5.47 6.76 -9.25
N THR A 83 5.43 7.13 -7.97
CA THR A 83 4.17 7.29 -7.23
C THR A 83 3.29 8.41 -7.79
N SER A 84 3.89 9.52 -8.24
CA SER A 84 3.16 10.64 -8.85
C SER A 84 2.56 10.32 -10.21
N ILE A 85 3.17 9.38 -10.96
CA ILE A 85 2.60 8.86 -12.22
C ILE A 85 1.48 7.85 -11.94
N GLY A 86 1.62 7.07 -10.86
CA GLY A 86 0.61 6.07 -10.46
C GLY A 86 -0.76 6.67 -10.15
N GLY A 87 -0.82 7.88 -9.58
CA GLY A 87 -2.08 8.56 -9.25
C GLY A 87 -2.98 8.87 -10.46
N PRO A 88 -2.48 9.57 -11.50
CA PRO A 88 -3.23 9.80 -12.73
C PRO A 88 -3.66 8.50 -13.43
N ILE A 89 -2.76 7.50 -13.51
CA ILE A 89 -3.07 6.22 -14.14
C ILE A 89 -4.20 5.50 -13.38
N SER A 90 -4.12 5.44 -12.04
CA SER A 90 -5.14 4.80 -11.23
C SER A 90 -6.49 5.50 -11.30
N SER A 91 -6.50 6.83 -11.44
CA SER A 91 -7.74 7.61 -11.65
C SER A 91 -8.41 7.28 -12.99
N ILE A 92 -7.64 7.18 -14.08
CA ILE A 92 -8.17 6.81 -15.40
C ILE A 92 -8.73 5.37 -15.37
N ILE A 93 -7.96 4.43 -14.83
CA ILE A 93 -8.40 3.03 -14.70
C ILE A 93 -9.63 2.92 -13.80
N GLY A 94 -9.66 3.67 -12.70
CA GLY A 94 -10.80 3.73 -11.79
C GLY A 94 -12.06 4.25 -12.47
N GLY A 95 -11.96 5.33 -13.23
CA GLY A 95 -13.09 5.89 -13.99
C GLY A 95 -13.61 4.95 -15.09
N LEU A 96 -12.73 4.19 -15.76
CA LEU A 96 -13.14 3.16 -16.73
C LEU A 96 -13.85 1.98 -16.05
N LEU A 97 -13.37 1.59 -14.86
CA LEU A 97 -13.93 0.49 -14.09
C LEU A 97 -15.21 0.86 -13.34
N ASP A 98 -15.52 2.15 -13.18
CA ASP A 98 -16.75 2.61 -12.53
C ASP A 98 -18.01 2.10 -13.28
N TYR A 99 -17.91 1.92 -14.59
CA TYR A 99 -18.95 1.30 -15.42
C TYR A 99 -19.08 -0.22 -15.24
N SER A 100 -18.03 -0.88 -14.75
CA SER A 100 -17.94 -2.35 -14.64
C SER A 100 -18.24 -2.86 -13.22
N GLY A 101 -18.41 -1.96 -12.25
CA GLY A 101 -18.71 -2.27 -10.85
C GLY A 101 -17.50 -2.15 -9.94
N TYR A 102 -17.71 -1.51 -8.78
CA TYR A 102 -16.71 -1.24 -7.75
C TYR A 102 -16.04 -2.51 -7.17
N GLU A 103 -16.71 -3.67 -7.27
CA GLU A 103 -16.19 -4.96 -6.79
C GLU A 103 -14.93 -5.39 -7.55
N ILE A 104 -14.91 -5.19 -8.88
CA ILE A 104 -13.79 -5.54 -9.73
C ILE A 104 -12.57 -4.69 -9.36
N LEU A 105 -12.79 -3.40 -9.09
CA LEU A 105 -11.73 -2.48 -8.70
C LEU A 105 -11.10 -2.89 -7.37
N ILE A 106 -11.92 -3.19 -6.35
CA ILE A 106 -11.44 -3.64 -5.04
C ILE A 106 -10.68 -4.97 -5.18
N LEU A 107 -11.17 -5.89 -6.01
CA LEU A 107 -10.52 -7.18 -6.25
C LEU A 107 -9.15 -7.01 -6.92
N ILE A 108 -9.05 -6.17 -7.95
CA ILE A 108 -7.77 -5.85 -8.60
C ILE A 108 -6.80 -5.23 -7.59
N CYS A 109 -7.26 -4.28 -6.77
CA CYS A 109 -6.44 -3.68 -5.72
C CYS A 109 -5.95 -4.74 -4.71
N ALA A 110 -6.82 -5.63 -4.26
CA ALA A 110 -6.46 -6.71 -3.33
C ALA A 110 -5.39 -7.63 -3.92
N LEU A 111 -5.53 -8.01 -5.20
CA LEU A 111 -4.56 -8.84 -5.90
C LEU A 111 -3.20 -8.17 -6.00
N PHE A 112 -3.13 -6.89 -6.38
CA PHE A 112 -1.87 -6.15 -6.45
C PHE A 112 -1.16 -6.07 -5.09
N VAL A 113 -1.92 -5.80 -4.02
CA VAL A 113 -1.38 -5.73 -2.66
C VAL A 113 -0.84 -7.09 -2.20
N ILE A 114 -1.56 -8.18 -2.46
CA ILE A 114 -1.10 -9.53 -2.08
C ILE A 114 0.13 -9.93 -2.89
N CYS A 115 0.08 -9.79 -4.21
CA CYS A 115 1.20 -10.13 -5.08
C CYS A 115 2.46 -9.34 -4.71
N GLY A 116 2.33 -8.04 -4.42
CA GLY A 116 3.47 -7.23 -3.99
C GLY A 116 4.01 -7.65 -2.62
N GLY A 117 3.14 -7.96 -1.66
CA GLY A 117 3.54 -8.46 -0.33
C GLY A 117 4.25 -9.81 -0.40
N ILE A 118 3.75 -10.73 -1.22
CA ILE A 118 4.37 -12.03 -1.48
C ILE A 118 5.72 -11.86 -2.18
N ASN A 119 5.80 -11.00 -3.19
CA ASN A 119 7.04 -10.74 -3.93
C ASN A 119 8.14 -10.20 -2.99
N MET A 120 7.80 -9.27 -2.10
CA MET A 120 8.74 -8.76 -1.09
C MET A 120 9.18 -9.85 -0.09
N LEU A 121 8.29 -10.79 0.24
CA LEU A 121 8.60 -11.88 1.16
C LEU A 121 9.64 -12.87 0.60
N PHE A 122 9.65 -13.04 -0.72
CA PHE A 122 10.63 -13.87 -1.45
C PHE A 122 11.85 -13.09 -1.95
N SER A 123 11.84 -11.75 -1.87
CA SER A 123 13.01 -10.93 -2.16
C SER A 123 14.09 -11.19 -1.11
N LYS A 124 15.26 -11.62 -1.56
CA LYS A 124 16.46 -11.78 -0.72
C LYS A 124 17.00 -10.44 -0.27
#